data_AF-A0A9E4MGC7-F1
#
_entry.id   AF-A0A9E4MGC7-F1
#
_cell.length_a   1.000
_cell.length_b   1.000
_cell.length_c   1.000
_cell.angle_alpha   90.00
_cell.angle_beta   90.00
_cell.angle_gamma   90.00
#
_symmetry.space_group_name_H-M   'P 1'
#
loop_
_entity.id
_entity.type
_entity.pdbx_description
1 polymer ?
#
loop_
_entity_poly.entity_id
_entity_poly.type
_entity_poly.pdbx_seq_one_letter_code
_entity_poly.pdbx_strand_id
1 'polypeptide(L)'
;RWFRVEGLLAHANLSAAASRLAVSVAALVVSLAMLAAVAIMVGSFRDTVAYWVGQTLQADLFVASGDRGPVGAGSQTGISAAAEERLASHAAVAAVDGFRTVDLPYGPDGDLILLGAGRFDVMSRHGGLLFKDPADGRDALRQAAGADAVVVSESFAIKHGAAVGDRIDLDTPRGPRPFRIAAVYYDYSSDRGLVVMDVST
;
A
#
# COMPACT_ATOMS: atom_id res chain seq x y z
N ARG A 1 51.96 -5.61 -19.23
CA ARG A 1 52.20 -5.43 -20.69
C ARG A 1 51.21 -4.45 -21.35
N TRP A 2 50.34 -3.76 -20.61
CA TRP A 2 49.19 -3.02 -21.20
C TRP A 2 49.38 -1.51 -21.29
N PHE A 3 50.22 -0.90 -20.45
CA PHE A 3 50.60 0.51 -20.60
C PHE A 3 52.12 0.59 -20.54
N ARG A 4 52.77 0.93 -21.65
CA ARG A 4 54.23 1.01 -21.77
C ARG A 4 54.70 2.41 -21.34
N VAL A 5 55.57 3.05 -22.11
CA VAL A 5 56.13 4.38 -21.80
C VAL A 5 55.02 5.44 -21.69
N GLU A 6 53.95 5.30 -22.47
CA GLU A 6 52.78 6.17 -22.47
C GLU A 6 52.07 6.15 -21.11
N GLY A 7 52.02 4.98 -20.44
CA GLY A 7 51.44 4.86 -19.10
C GLY A 7 52.29 5.54 -18.02
N LEU A 8 53.63 5.43 -18.14
CA LEU A 8 54.56 6.10 -17.24
C LEU A 8 54.46 7.63 -17.38
N LEU A 9 54.39 8.13 -18.61
CA LEU A 9 54.20 9.56 -18.88
C LEU A 9 52.84 10.06 -18.39
N ALA A 10 51.76 9.30 -18.60
CA ALA A 10 50.44 9.65 -18.10
C ALA A 10 50.38 9.69 -16.56
N HIS A 11 51.00 8.71 -15.88
CA HIS A 11 51.10 8.68 -14.42
C HIS A 11 51.88 9.87 -13.87
N ALA A 12 53.06 10.15 -14.44
CA ALA A 12 53.87 11.30 -14.04
C ALA A 12 53.10 12.64 -14.20
N ASN A 13 52.34 12.78 -15.29
CA ASN A 13 51.48 13.94 -15.51
C ASN A 13 50.31 14.02 -14.50
N LEU A 14 49.71 12.87 -14.15
CA LEU A 14 48.64 12.80 -13.15
C LEU A 14 49.15 13.26 -11.78
N SER A 15 50.33 12.79 -11.37
CA SER A 15 50.98 13.16 -10.11
C SER A 15 51.38 14.63 -10.09
N ALA A 16 51.92 15.16 -11.19
CA ALA A 16 52.35 16.55 -11.29
C ALA A 16 51.18 17.56 -11.29
N ALA A 17 49.99 17.15 -11.76
CA ALA A 17 48.80 18.00 -11.87
C ALA A 17 47.66 17.61 -10.89
N ALA A 18 47.99 16.89 -9.81
CA ALA A 18 47.03 16.26 -8.93
C ALA A 18 45.95 17.20 -8.38
N SER A 19 46.31 18.41 -7.93
CA SER A 19 45.35 19.39 -7.38
C SER A 19 44.33 19.88 -8.41
N ARG A 20 44.77 20.10 -9.67
CA ARG A 20 43.88 20.56 -10.75
C ARG A 20 42.98 19.43 -11.24
N LEU A 21 43.51 18.22 -11.35
CA LEU A 21 42.74 17.04 -11.77
C LEU A 21 41.76 16.60 -10.69
N ALA A 22 42.07 16.81 -9.41
CA ALA A 22 41.19 16.45 -8.30
C ALA A 22 39.81 17.12 -8.40
N VAL A 23 39.73 18.38 -8.82
CA VAL A 23 38.44 19.09 -8.97
C VAL A 23 37.59 18.43 -10.06
N SER A 24 38.18 18.15 -11.23
CA SER A 24 37.46 17.50 -12.33
C SER A 24 37.06 16.06 -12.01
N VAL A 25 37.93 15.30 -11.32
CA VAL A 25 37.63 13.94 -10.87
C VAL A 25 36.53 13.95 -9.81
N ALA A 26 36.58 14.87 -8.84
CA ALA A 26 35.54 15.02 -7.84
C ALA A 26 34.18 15.36 -8.49
N ALA A 27 34.16 16.28 -9.45
CA ALA A 27 32.95 16.61 -10.20
C ALA A 27 32.37 15.39 -10.95
N LEU A 28 33.23 14.59 -11.60
CA LEU A 28 32.82 13.37 -12.27
C LEU A 28 32.26 12.32 -11.29
N VAL A 29 32.91 12.15 -10.13
CA VAL A 29 32.47 11.22 -9.09
C VAL A 29 31.12 11.64 -8.52
N VAL A 30 30.92 12.93 -8.24
CA VAL A 30 29.64 13.46 -7.76
C VAL A 30 28.54 13.24 -8.80
N SER A 31 28.82 13.50 -10.08
CA SER A 31 27.86 13.27 -11.15
C SER A 31 27.47 11.79 -11.27
N LEU A 32 28.45 10.88 -11.24
CA LEU A 32 28.19 9.44 -11.31
C LEU A 32 27.45 8.94 -10.07
N ALA A 33 27.82 9.42 -8.88
CA ALA A 33 27.14 9.06 -7.63
C ALA A 33 25.68 9.53 -7.63
N MET A 34 25.41 10.75 -8.12
CA MET A 34 24.05 11.26 -8.25
C MET A 34 23.23 10.44 -9.26
N LEU A 35 23.82 10.10 -10.41
CA LEU A 35 23.18 9.23 -11.40
C LEU A 35 22.82 7.86 -10.81
N ALA A 36 23.78 7.23 -10.11
CA ALA A 36 23.57 5.94 -9.46
C ALA A 36 22.51 6.01 -8.36
N ALA A 37 22.54 7.04 -7.51
CA ALA A 37 21.57 7.23 -6.44
C ALA A 37 20.14 7.38 -6.99
N VAL A 38 19.94 8.20 -8.03
CA VAL A 38 18.62 8.37 -8.67
C VAL A 38 18.19 7.07 -9.34
N ALA A 39 19.08 6.38 -10.05
CA ALA A 39 18.76 5.11 -10.71
C ALA A 39 18.32 4.03 -9.70
N ILE A 40 19.05 3.89 -8.58
CA ILE A 40 18.72 2.95 -7.52
C ILE A 40 17.38 3.31 -6.87
N MET A 41 17.18 4.60 -6.52
CA MET A 41 15.94 5.07 -5.89
C MET A 41 14.71 4.81 -6.76
N VAL A 42 14.78 5.13 -8.06
CA VAL A 42 13.67 4.91 -9.01
C VAL A 42 13.42 3.42 -9.21
N GLY A 43 14.49 2.62 -9.35
CA GLY A 43 14.40 1.16 -9.48
C GLY A 43 13.71 0.52 -8.28
N SER A 44 14.19 0.81 -7.06
CA SER A 44 13.64 0.23 -5.83
C SER A 44 12.20 0.63 -5.59
N PHE A 45 11.84 1.88 -5.88
CA PHE A 45 10.46 2.35 -5.76
C PHE A 45 9.55 1.61 -6.74
N ARG A 46 9.94 1.51 -8.02
CA ARG A 46 9.17 0.82 -9.05
C ARG A 46 8.94 -0.64 -8.68
N ASP A 47 9.97 -1.35 -8.22
CA ASP A 47 9.87 -2.76 -7.84
C ASP A 47 8.94 -2.95 -6.65
N THR A 48 9.04 -2.08 -5.64
CA THR A 48 8.17 -2.14 -4.45
C THR A 48 6.71 -1.89 -4.82
N VAL A 49 6.43 -0.88 -5.64
CA VAL A 49 5.06 -0.59 -6.10
C VAL A 49 4.54 -1.73 -6.98
N ALA A 50 5.34 -2.26 -7.90
CA ALA A 50 4.92 -3.36 -8.76
C ALA A 50 4.60 -4.62 -7.94
N TYR A 51 5.42 -4.93 -6.95
CA TYR A 51 5.19 -6.04 -6.03
C TYR A 51 3.89 -5.84 -5.24
N TRP A 52 3.68 -4.67 -4.64
CA TRP A 52 2.46 -4.37 -3.90
C TRP A 52 1.20 -4.39 -4.78
N VAL A 53 1.25 -3.80 -5.98
CA VAL A 53 0.11 -3.83 -6.93
C VAL A 53 -0.23 -5.26 -7.32
N GLY A 54 0.78 -6.08 -7.64
CA GLY A 54 0.58 -7.48 -8.04
C GLY A 54 -0.04 -8.36 -6.94
N GLN A 55 0.14 -7.96 -5.68
CA GLN A 55 -0.44 -8.65 -4.52
C GLN A 55 -1.79 -8.09 -4.09
N THR A 56 -2.00 -6.78 -4.21
CA THR A 56 -3.23 -6.13 -3.75
C THR A 56 -4.37 -6.29 -4.76
N LEU A 57 -4.08 -6.22 -6.07
CA LEU A 57 -5.09 -6.38 -7.11
C LEU A 57 -5.22 -7.85 -7.56
N GLN A 58 -5.63 -8.71 -6.63
CA GLN A 58 -5.92 -10.12 -6.89
C GLN A 58 -7.39 -10.31 -7.28
N ALA A 59 -7.74 -10.05 -8.54
CA ALA A 59 -9.01 -10.46 -9.13
C ALA A 59 -8.90 -10.61 -10.65
N ASP A 60 -9.64 -11.58 -11.21
CA ASP A 60 -9.73 -11.76 -12.67
C ASP A 60 -10.58 -10.68 -13.34
N LEU A 61 -11.58 -10.15 -12.61
CA LEU A 61 -12.50 -9.13 -13.09
C LEU A 61 -12.84 -8.12 -11.99
N PHE A 62 -12.64 -6.84 -12.29
CA PHE A 62 -13.10 -5.73 -11.46
C PHE A 62 -14.36 -5.12 -12.06
N VAL A 63 -15.44 -5.09 -11.28
CA VAL A 63 -16.72 -4.50 -11.69
C VAL A 63 -16.96 -3.24 -10.85
N ALA A 64 -17.39 -2.17 -11.49
CA ALA A 64 -17.82 -0.94 -10.83
C ALA A 64 -19.05 -0.38 -11.54
N SER A 65 -19.82 0.45 -10.84
CA SER A 65 -20.90 1.22 -11.47
C SER A 65 -20.33 2.21 -12.49
N GLY A 66 -21.09 2.49 -13.55
CA GLY A 66 -20.68 3.41 -14.62
C GLY A 66 -20.60 4.88 -14.21
N ASP A 67 -21.14 5.21 -13.03
CA ASP A 67 -21.15 6.56 -12.46
C ASP A 67 -19.92 6.75 -11.56
N ARG A 68 -18.73 6.68 -12.17
CA ARG A 68 -17.48 6.96 -11.46
C ARG A 68 -17.26 8.47 -11.38
N GLY A 69 -17.55 9.04 -10.22
CA GLY A 69 -16.90 10.27 -9.77
C GLY A 69 -15.38 10.07 -9.59
N PRO A 70 -14.62 11.15 -9.35
CA PRO A 70 -13.17 11.07 -9.12
C PRO A 70 -12.80 10.05 -8.03
N VAL A 71 -11.67 9.36 -8.23
CA VAL A 71 -11.09 8.40 -7.28
C VAL A 71 -11.06 9.00 -5.86
N GLY A 72 -11.65 8.30 -4.90
CA GLY A 72 -11.75 8.75 -3.50
C GLY A 72 -13.12 9.30 -3.09
N ALA A 73 -13.96 9.72 -4.03
CA ALA A 73 -15.38 9.96 -3.75
C ALA A 73 -16.12 8.63 -3.89
N GLY A 74 -16.47 8.00 -2.77
CA GLY A 74 -17.24 6.74 -2.78
C GLY A 74 -18.42 6.84 -3.75
N SER A 75 -18.55 5.89 -4.67
CA SER A 75 -19.71 5.84 -5.55
C SER A 75 -20.95 5.63 -4.69
N GLN A 76 -21.84 6.62 -4.63
CA GLN A 76 -23.11 6.49 -3.90
C GLN A 76 -24.02 5.41 -4.52
N THR A 77 -23.76 5.07 -5.78
CA THR A 77 -24.42 3.99 -6.52
C THR A 77 -23.58 2.72 -6.46
N GLY A 78 -23.90 1.87 -5.48
CA GLY A 78 -23.33 0.53 -5.36
C GLY A 78 -23.88 -0.46 -6.39
N ILE A 79 -23.19 -1.59 -6.56
CA ILE A 79 -23.73 -2.74 -7.29
C ILE A 79 -24.93 -3.28 -6.51
N SER A 80 -26.02 -3.62 -7.22
CA SER A 80 -27.23 -4.15 -6.57
C SER A 80 -26.99 -5.57 -6.05
N ALA A 81 -27.61 -5.91 -4.91
CA ALA A 81 -27.50 -7.25 -4.33
C ALA A 81 -27.92 -8.35 -5.32
N ALA A 82 -28.96 -8.10 -6.14
CA ALA A 82 -29.40 -9.02 -7.17
C ALA A 82 -28.35 -9.24 -8.28
N ALA A 83 -27.54 -8.23 -8.61
CA ALA A 83 -26.44 -8.37 -9.55
C ALA A 83 -25.28 -9.17 -8.93
N GLU A 84 -24.92 -8.90 -7.68
CA GLU A 84 -23.92 -9.68 -6.94
C GLU A 84 -24.31 -11.16 -6.84
N GLU A 85 -25.58 -11.45 -6.50
CA GLU A 85 -26.08 -12.83 -6.38
C GLU A 85 -26.09 -13.57 -7.73
N ARG A 86 -26.43 -12.88 -8.82
CA ARG A 86 -26.33 -13.43 -10.17
C ARG A 86 -24.90 -13.75 -10.59
N LEU A 87 -23.93 -12.94 -10.16
CA LEU A 87 -22.51 -13.21 -10.41
C LEU A 87 -22.03 -14.39 -9.55
N ALA A 88 -22.36 -14.40 -8.26
CA ALA A 88 -21.96 -15.45 -7.33
C ALA A 88 -22.54 -16.84 -7.66
N SER A 89 -23.72 -16.89 -8.31
CA SER A 89 -24.34 -18.15 -8.75
C SER A 89 -23.78 -18.71 -10.06
N HIS A 90 -22.90 -17.97 -10.76
CA HIS A 90 -22.31 -18.45 -12.00
C HIS A 90 -21.22 -19.49 -11.74
N ALA A 91 -21.29 -20.65 -12.40
CA ALA A 91 -20.40 -21.79 -12.13
C ALA A 91 -18.89 -21.51 -12.31
N ALA A 92 -18.53 -20.52 -13.13
CA ALA A 92 -17.13 -20.11 -13.34
C ALA A 92 -16.60 -19.11 -12.28
N VAL A 93 -17.46 -18.63 -11.37
CA VAL A 93 -17.08 -17.64 -10.35
C VAL A 93 -16.70 -18.37 -9.08
N ALA A 94 -15.42 -18.30 -8.71
CA ALA A 94 -14.91 -18.93 -7.49
C ALA A 94 -15.32 -18.17 -6.21
N ALA A 95 -15.28 -16.83 -6.27
CA ALA A 95 -15.66 -15.95 -5.17
C ALA A 95 -16.07 -14.58 -5.69
N VAL A 96 -16.89 -13.87 -4.91
CA VAL A 96 -17.25 -12.47 -5.13
C VAL A 96 -16.97 -11.70 -3.86
N ASP A 97 -16.09 -10.70 -3.95
CA ASP A 97 -15.83 -9.76 -2.87
C ASP A 97 -16.43 -8.39 -3.23
N GLY A 98 -17.28 -7.90 -2.34
CA GLY A 98 -17.91 -6.59 -2.48
C GLY A 98 -17.17 -5.61 -1.59
N PHE A 99 -16.54 -4.60 -2.19
CA PHE A 99 -15.81 -3.57 -1.45
C PHE A 99 -16.52 -2.21 -1.57
N ARG A 100 -16.77 -1.58 -0.43
CA ARG A 100 -17.36 -0.23 -0.36
C ARG A 100 -16.53 0.65 0.55
N THR A 101 -16.36 1.91 0.17
CA THR A 101 -15.61 2.89 0.97
C THR A 101 -16.44 4.13 1.22
N VAL A 102 -16.32 4.69 2.43
CA VAL A 102 -16.89 5.98 2.80
C VAL A 102 -15.81 6.84 3.46
N ASP A 103 -15.89 8.15 3.26
CA ASP A 103 -15.07 9.11 4.02
C ASP A 103 -15.65 9.22 5.44
N LEU A 104 -14.79 9.05 6.45
CA LEU A 104 -15.17 9.12 7.85
C LEU A 104 -14.24 10.10 8.59
N PRO A 105 -14.77 11.13 9.27
CA PRO A 105 -13.99 11.93 10.21
C PRO A 105 -13.56 11.06 11.40
N TYR A 106 -12.29 11.17 11.81
CA TYR A 106 -11.71 10.35 12.87
C TYR A 106 -10.81 11.18 13.78
N GLY A 107 -10.87 10.87 15.08
CA GLY A 107 -10.06 11.50 16.11
C GLY A 107 -10.51 12.92 16.48
N PRO A 108 -9.83 13.55 17.45
CA PRO A 108 -10.20 14.85 17.99
C PRO A 108 -10.05 16.00 16.98
N ASP A 109 -9.12 15.84 16.02
CA ASP A 109 -8.84 16.83 14.99
C ASP A 109 -9.78 16.72 13.78
N GLY A 110 -10.65 15.70 13.73
CA GLY A 110 -11.59 15.47 12.62
C GLY A 110 -10.89 15.08 11.32
N ASP A 111 -9.77 14.36 11.42
CA ASP A 111 -9.02 13.89 10.27
C ASP A 111 -9.87 12.97 9.39
N LEU A 112 -9.83 13.18 8.07
CA LEU A 112 -10.60 12.35 7.16
C LEU A 112 -9.86 11.05 6.84
N ILE A 113 -10.43 9.92 7.24
CA ILE A 113 -9.97 8.57 6.89
C ILE A 113 -10.93 7.92 5.91
N LEU A 114 -10.47 6.88 5.21
CA LEU A 114 -11.37 6.00 4.46
C LEU A 114 -11.79 4.83 5.36
N LEU A 115 -13.09 4.61 5.47
CA LEU A 115 -13.66 3.39 6.05
C LEU A 115 -14.12 2.47 4.93
N GLY A 116 -13.46 1.33 4.80
CA GLY A 116 -13.80 0.25 3.88
C GLY A 116 -14.63 -0.84 4.56
N ALA A 117 -15.61 -1.38 3.85
CA ALA A 117 -16.28 -2.63 4.19
C ALA A 117 -16.00 -3.66 3.10
N GLY A 118 -15.45 -4.81 3.49
CA GLY A 118 -15.14 -5.93 2.60
C GLY A 118 -15.53 -7.27 3.23
N ARG A 119 -15.37 -8.37 2.50
CA ARG A 119 -15.64 -9.72 3.01
C ARG A 119 -14.34 -10.40 3.44
N PHE A 120 -14.11 -10.50 4.74
CA PHE A 120 -12.85 -11.03 5.27
C PHE A 120 -12.67 -12.53 5.02
N ASP A 121 -13.76 -13.28 4.88
CA ASP A 121 -13.71 -14.69 4.49
C ASP A 121 -13.17 -14.86 3.06
N VAL A 122 -13.62 -14.02 2.12
CA VAL A 122 -13.12 -14.01 0.74
C VAL A 122 -11.69 -13.49 0.71
N MET A 123 -11.42 -12.36 1.37
CA MET A 123 -10.12 -11.71 1.35
C MET A 123 -9.03 -12.54 2.05
N SER A 124 -9.37 -13.36 3.05
CA SER A 124 -8.40 -14.29 3.67
C SER A 124 -8.06 -15.49 2.80
N ARG A 125 -9.01 -16.00 2.02
CA ARG A 125 -8.85 -17.17 1.14
C ARG A 125 -8.24 -16.82 -0.22
N HIS A 126 -8.68 -15.70 -0.81
CA HIS A 126 -8.38 -15.31 -2.18
C HIS A 126 -7.60 -14.00 -2.27
N GLY A 127 -7.59 -13.18 -1.22
CA GLY A 127 -6.85 -11.91 -1.22
C GLY A 127 -5.35 -12.11 -1.10
N GLY A 128 -4.60 -11.06 -1.42
CA GLY A 128 -3.14 -11.02 -1.37
C GLY A 128 -2.57 -9.89 -0.53
N LEU A 129 -3.35 -9.32 0.40
CA LEU A 129 -2.85 -8.25 1.27
C LEU A 129 -1.53 -8.64 1.94
N LEU A 130 -0.55 -7.75 1.83
CA LEU A 130 0.73 -7.88 2.50
C LEU A 130 0.61 -7.28 3.90
N PHE A 131 0.69 -8.12 4.92
CA PHE A 131 0.58 -7.69 6.30
C PHE A 131 1.94 -7.30 6.88
N LYS A 132 1.94 -6.19 7.62
CA LYS A 132 3.08 -5.73 8.40
C LYS A 132 3.09 -6.39 9.78
N ASP A 133 1.92 -6.51 10.38
CA ASP A 133 1.73 -7.10 11.71
C ASP A 133 0.29 -7.60 11.87
N PRO A 134 0.03 -8.83 12.38
CA PRO A 134 1.00 -9.91 12.57
C PRO A 134 1.50 -10.47 11.23
N ALA A 135 2.64 -11.16 11.28
CA ALA A 135 3.18 -11.86 10.11
C ALA A 135 2.16 -12.85 9.50
N ASP A 136 1.31 -13.45 10.35
CA ASP A 136 0.19 -14.27 9.93
C ASP A 136 -1.12 -13.46 9.81
N GLY A 137 -1.10 -12.48 8.91
CA GLY A 137 -2.25 -11.60 8.73
C GLY A 137 -3.47 -12.28 8.11
N ARG A 138 -3.30 -13.42 7.41
CA ARG A 138 -4.44 -14.22 6.91
C ARG A 138 -5.23 -14.84 8.07
N ASP A 139 -4.54 -15.37 9.09
CA ASP A 139 -5.19 -15.84 10.31
C ASP A 139 -5.88 -14.70 11.07
N ALA A 140 -5.21 -13.56 11.19
CA ALA A 140 -5.80 -12.38 11.83
C ALA A 140 -7.09 -11.91 11.13
N LEU A 141 -7.08 -11.90 9.80
CA LEU A 141 -8.25 -11.54 9.00
C LEU A 141 -9.39 -12.56 9.17
N ARG A 142 -9.07 -13.86 9.19
CA ARG A 142 -10.07 -14.93 9.47
C ARG A 142 -10.71 -14.78 10.84
N GLN A 143 -9.94 -14.42 11.86
CA GLN A 143 -10.44 -14.19 13.21
C GLN A 143 -11.24 -12.89 13.34
N ALA A 144 -10.96 -11.90 12.49
CA ALA A 144 -11.67 -10.64 12.46
C ALA A 144 -13.04 -10.74 11.75
N ALA A 145 -13.26 -11.77 10.92
CA ALA A 145 -14.51 -11.97 10.21
C ALA A 145 -15.69 -12.15 11.19
N GLY A 146 -16.69 -11.27 11.12
CA GLY A 146 -17.85 -11.26 12.01
C GLY A 146 -17.56 -10.84 13.46
N ALA A 147 -16.37 -10.32 13.74
CA ALA A 147 -16.02 -9.74 15.04
C ALA A 147 -16.07 -8.21 14.99
N ASP A 148 -16.13 -7.57 16.17
CA ASP A 148 -15.92 -6.12 16.33
C ASP A 148 -14.42 -5.79 16.19
N ALA A 149 -13.87 -6.08 15.01
CA ALA A 149 -12.46 -5.96 14.68
C ALA A 149 -12.26 -5.33 13.30
N VAL A 150 -11.16 -4.60 13.17
CA VAL A 150 -10.77 -3.89 11.94
C VAL A 150 -9.34 -4.24 11.56
N VAL A 151 -9.05 -4.10 10.28
CA VAL A 151 -7.70 -4.17 9.73
C VAL A 151 -7.34 -2.79 9.18
N VAL A 152 -6.20 -2.26 9.57
CA VAL A 152 -5.82 -0.87 9.25
C VAL A 152 -4.60 -0.81 8.35
N SER A 153 -4.57 0.18 7.47
CA SER A 153 -3.38 0.48 6.67
C SER A 153 -2.21 0.93 7.53
N GLU A 154 -0.99 0.75 7.03
CA GLU A 154 0.23 1.29 7.64
C GLU A 154 0.17 2.83 7.79
N SER A 155 -0.36 3.54 6.79
CA SER A 155 -0.55 4.99 6.84
C SER A 155 -1.42 5.41 8.03
N PHE A 156 -2.54 4.71 8.27
CA PHE A 156 -3.41 4.97 9.42
C PHE A 156 -2.68 4.70 10.74
N ALA A 157 -2.02 3.55 10.84
CA ALA A 157 -1.27 3.16 12.04
C ALA A 157 -0.17 4.17 12.39
N ILE A 158 0.59 4.65 11.40
CA ILE A 158 1.64 5.65 11.60
C ILE A 158 1.05 7.01 11.99
N LYS A 159 0.02 7.48 11.27
CA LYS A 159 -0.55 8.81 11.48
C LYS A 159 -1.21 8.94 12.86
N HIS A 160 -1.90 7.90 13.30
CA HIS A 160 -2.67 7.90 14.54
C HIS A 160 -2.00 7.15 15.70
N GLY A 161 -0.76 6.67 15.52
CA GLY A 161 -0.01 5.95 16.55
C GLY A 161 -0.68 4.65 17.01
N ALA A 162 -1.41 3.98 16.11
CA ALA A 162 -2.20 2.80 16.42
C ALA A 162 -1.44 1.50 16.11
N ALA A 163 -1.63 0.48 16.95
CA ALA A 163 -0.98 -0.82 16.81
C ALA A 163 -2.00 -1.99 16.86
N VAL A 164 -1.55 -3.18 16.47
CA VAL A 164 -2.36 -4.39 16.61
C VAL A 164 -2.71 -4.63 18.07
N GLY A 165 -3.99 -4.91 18.34
CA GLY A 165 -4.52 -5.11 19.69
C GLY A 165 -5.15 -3.86 20.30
N ASP A 166 -4.82 -2.66 19.79
CA ASP A 166 -5.46 -1.43 20.24
C ASP A 166 -6.94 -1.40 19.86
N ARG A 167 -7.69 -0.48 20.48
CA ARG A 167 -9.07 -0.20 20.12
C ARG A 167 -9.18 1.21 19.55
N ILE A 168 -9.90 1.32 18.45
CA ILE A 168 -10.26 2.61 17.84
C ILE A 168 -11.77 2.79 17.92
N ASP A 169 -12.20 4.01 18.20
CA ASP A 169 -13.61 4.37 18.18
C ASP A 169 -13.97 4.92 16.79
N LEU A 170 -14.93 4.28 16.13
CA LEU A 170 -15.45 4.76 14.85
C LEU A 170 -16.86 5.30 15.07
N ASP A 171 -17.12 6.48 14.52
CA ASP A 171 -18.45 7.07 14.51
C ASP A 171 -19.36 6.25 13.59
N THR A 172 -20.37 5.62 14.17
CA THR A 172 -21.40 4.89 13.43
C THR A 172 -22.72 5.64 13.48
N PRO A 173 -23.69 5.33 12.59
CA PRO A 173 -25.03 5.91 12.68
C PRO A 173 -25.75 5.68 14.02
N ARG A 174 -25.31 4.69 14.82
CA ARG A 174 -25.82 4.38 16.16
C ARG A 174 -24.99 4.99 17.29
N GLY A 175 -24.03 5.86 16.96
CA GLY A 175 -23.05 6.44 17.87
C GLY A 175 -21.66 5.81 17.74
N PRO A 176 -20.67 6.33 18.47
CA PRO A 176 -19.31 5.79 18.48
C PRO A 176 -19.31 4.32 18.93
N ARG A 177 -18.61 3.45 18.21
CA ARG A 177 -18.38 2.06 18.61
C ARG A 177 -16.89 1.71 18.61
N PRO A 178 -16.40 0.98 19.63
CA PRO A 178 -15.02 0.55 19.69
C PRO A 178 -14.79 -0.69 18.82
N PHE A 179 -13.70 -0.68 18.05
CA PHE A 179 -13.25 -1.80 17.23
C PHE A 179 -11.80 -2.15 17.56
N ARG A 180 -11.49 -3.44 17.69
CA ARG A 180 -10.12 -3.90 17.91
C ARG A 180 -9.33 -3.93 16.61
N ILE A 181 -8.12 -3.41 16.59
CA ILE A 181 -7.20 -3.60 15.46
C ILE A 181 -6.69 -5.03 15.46
N ALA A 182 -7.09 -5.80 14.46
CA ALA A 182 -6.66 -7.19 14.27
C ALA A 182 -5.34 -7.29 13.53
N ALA A 183 -5.08 -6.38 12.58
CA ALA A 183 -3.86 -6.39 11.77
C ALA A 183 -3.57 -5.02 11.16
N VAL A 184 -2.31 -4.80 10.81
CA VAL A 184 -1.79 -3.68 10.02
C VAL A 184 -1.24 -4.23 8.70
N TYR A 185 -1.63 -3.63 7.57
CA TYR A 185 -1.18 -4.04 6.23
C TYR A 185 -0.55 -2.89 5.46
N TYR A 186 0.32 -3.22 4.50
CA TYR A 186 0.94 -2.25 3.61
C TYR A 186 -0.08 -1.72 2.60
N ASP A 187 -0.22 -0.39 2.54
CA ASP A 187 -1.07 0.29 1.58
C ASP A 187 -0.34 1.51 1.03
N TYR A 188 -0.19 1.55 -0.30
CA TYR A 188 0.41 2.67 -1.02
C TYR A 188 -0.62 3.43 -1.87
N SER A 189 -1.92 3.16 -1.69
CA SER A 189 -3.00 3.79 -2.45
C SER A 189 -3.41 5.17 -1.91
N SER A 190 -3.26 5.38 -0.60
CA SER A 190 -3.73 6.59 0.09
C SER A 190 -2.87 6.91 1.31
N ASP A 191 -2.56 8.18 1.50
CA ASP A 191 -1.90 8.71 2.69
C ASP A 191 -2.89 9.08 3.81
N ARG A 192 -4.20 9.13 3.51
CA ARG A 192 -5.26 9.45 4.49
C ARG A 192 -5.40 8.40 5.59
N GLY A 193 -5.00 7.16 5.29
CA GLY A 193 -5.28 6.01 6.13
C GLY A 193 -6.62 5.36 5.76
N LEU A 194 -6.58 4.04 5.64
CA LEU A 194 -7.72 3.16 5.37
C LEU A 194 -7.92 2.22 6.56
N VAL A 195 -9.15 2.20 7.07
CA VAL A 195 -9.63 1.23 8.05
C VAL A 195 -10.61 0.32 7.33
N VAL A 196 -10.44 -1.00 7.41
CA VAL A 196 -11.33 -1.97 6.79
C VAL A 196 -12.01 -2.79 7.87
N MET A 197 -13.32 -2.95 7.75
CA MET A 197 -14.13 -3.83 8.58
C MET A 197 -14.82 -4.89 7.74
N ASP A 198 -15.25 -5.98 8.39
CA ASP A 198 -16.07 -6.98 7.73
C ASP A 198 -17.49 -6.44 7.50
N VAL A 199 -18.08 -6.79 6.36
CA VAL A 199 -19.43 -6.35 5.99
C VAL A 199 -20.52 -6.83 6.97
N SER A 200 -20.25 -7.86 7.78
CA SER A 200 -21.21 -8.40 8.76
C SER A 200 -21.21 -7.69 10.12
N THR A 201 -20.30 -6.74 10.37
CA THR A 201 -20.08 -6.05 11.65
C THR A 201 -20.86 -4.72 11.78
#